data_AF-A0A0E2D724-F1
#
_entry.id   AF-A0A0E2D724-F1
#
_cell.length_a   1.000
_cell.length_b   1.000
_cell.length_c   1.000
_cell.angle_alpha   90.00
_cell.angle_beta   90.00
_cell.angle_gamma   90.00
#
_symmetry.space_group_name_H-M   'P 1'
#
loop_
_entity.id
_entity.type
_entity.pdbx_description
1 polymer ?
#
loop_
_entity_poly.entity_id
_entity_poly.type
_entity_poly.pdbx_seq_one_letter_code
_entity_poly.pdbx_strand_id
1 'polypeptide(L)'
;MDTRKSELNPELFDMMKQGKLSAGKILNLIALKELVDRFAVTPFIEKDKLEQIKEKTGVEPDILTWGDYFQTEIASRYFEKSEFEFKKILETIRFDLISAHLIFSGKPEYFQDSIRGQALISKSIDSTFWTLEDEEAIHLETLLEYYTQMGIGEKPLTISDRIWYESFELEKKAV
;
A
#
# COMPACT_ATOMS: atom_id res chain seq x y z
N MET A 1 -3.52 -11.72 -21.24
CA MET A 1 -2.62 -10.83 -20.48
C MET A 1 -3.37 -9.53 -20.32
N ASP A 2 -3.66 -9.12 -19.09
CA ASP A 2 -4.43 -7.91 -18.78
C ASP A 2 -3.55 -6.68 -19.06
N THR A 3 -3.84 -5.95 -20.13
CA THR A 3 -3.08 -4.80 -20.64
C THR A 3 -3.11 -3.59 -19.69
N ARG A 4 -3.98 -3.59 -18.67
CA ARG A 4 -4.19 -2.48 -17.73
C ARG A 4 -3.17 -2.37 -16.60
N LYS A 5 -2.18 -3.29 -16.53
CA LYS A 5 -1.23 -3.31 -15.40
C LYS A 5 -0.22 -2.17 -15.40
N SER A 6 0.09 -1.59 -16.56
CA SER A 6 1.15 -0.59 -16.74
C SER A 6 0.62 0.78 -17.15
N GLU A 7 -0.60 1.11 -16.73
CA GLU A 7 -1.29 2.34 -17.11
C GLU A 7 -1.62 3.21 -15.89
N LEU A 8 -1.76 4.51 -16.13
CA LEU A 8 -2.31 5.44 -15.16
C LEU A 8 -3.83 5.20 -15.07
N ASN A 9 -4.36 5.06 -13.86
CA ASN A 9 -5.78 4.86 -13.64
C ASN A 9 -6.60 6.03 -14.25
N PRO A 10 -7.70 5.75 -14.97
CA PRO A 10 -8.54 6.78 -15.59
C PRO A 10 -9.00 7.88 -14.65
N GLU A 11 -9.22 7.57 -13.36
CA GLU A 11 -9.59 8.53 -12.31
C GLU A 11 -8.58 9.69 -12.19
N LEU A 12 -7.32 9.47 -12.59
CA LEU A 12 -6.25 10.45 -12.49
C LEU A 12 -6.06 11.31 -13.76
N PHE A 13 -6.82 11.04 -14.83
CA PHE A 13 -6.65 11.75 -16.10
C PHE A 13 -6.93 13.24 -15.99
N ASP A 14 -7.91 13.64 -15.18
CA ASP A 14 -8.21 15.07 -14.99
C ASP A 14 -7.13 15.77 -14.18
N MET A 15 -6.52 15.10 -13.19
CA MET A 15 -5.35 15.64 -12.48
C MET A 15 -4.14 15.83 -13.42
N MET A 16 -3.91 14.86 -14.30
CA MET A 16 -2.88 14.95 -15.33
C MET A 16 -3.14 16.13 -16.28
N LYS A 17 -4.35 16.28 -16.82
CA LYS A 17 -4.72 17.39 -17.72
C LYS A 17 -4.58 18.76 -17.04
N GLN A 18 -4.87 18.84 -15.75
CA GLN A 18 -4.73 20.06 -14.94
C GLN A 18 -3.28 20.38 -14.57
N GLY A 19 -2.31 19.54 -14.95
CA GLY A 19 -0.89 19.73 -14.61
C GLY A 19 -0.56 19.48 -13.13
N LYS A 20 -1.46 18.84 -12.38
CA LYS A 20 -1.24 18.48 -10.95
C LYS A 20 -0.24 17.34 -10.80
N LEU A 21 -0.13 16.49 -11.81
CA LEU A 21 0.82 15.39 -11.87
C LEU A 21 1.87 15.69 -12.95
N SER A 22 3.11 15.81 -12.53
CA SER A 22 4.27 15.86 -13.43
C SER A 22 4.52 14.50 -14.08
N ALA A 23 5.29 14.48 -15.16
CA ALA A 23 5.68 13.23 -15.82
C ALA A 23 6.42 12.27 -14.86
N GLY A 24 7.26 12.80 -13.96
CA GLY A 24 7.95 12.00 -12.94
C GLY A 24 6.98 11.31 -11.99
N LYS A 25 6.02 12.06 -11.44
CA LYS A 25 4.96 11.50 -10.58
C LYS A 25 4.12 10.45 -11.28
N ILE A 26 3.76 10.66 -12.55
CA ILE A 26 2.97 9.69 -13.33
C ILE A 26 3.74 8.37 -13.49
N LEU A 27 5.02 8.42 -13.89
CA LEU A 27 5.84 7.22 -14.02
C LEU A 27 6.00 6.49 -12.68
N ASN A 28 6.21 7.24 -11.61
CA ASN A 28 6.31 6.71 -10.26
C ASN A 28 5.00 6.05 -9.77
N LEU A 29 3.85 6.63 -10.11
CA LEU A 29 2.51 6.09 -9.82
C LEU A 29 2.24 4.79 -10.59
N ILE A 30 2.67 4.70 -11.85
CA ILE A 30 2.58 3.46 -12.64
C ILE A 30 3.45 2.37 -12.01
N ALA A 31 4.69 2.71 -11.64
CA ALA A 31 5.59 1.77 -10.96
C ALA A 31 5.04 1.33 -9.59
N LEU A 32 4.38 2.22 -8.84
CA LEU A 32 3.69 1.88 -7.58
C LEU A 32 2.58 0.86 -7.83
N LYS A 33 1.73 1.07 -8.83
CA LYS A 33 0.65 0.13 -9.19
C LYS A 33 1.21 -1.25 -9.48
N GLU A 34 2.23 -1.33 -10.33
CA GLU A 34 2.89 -2.60 -10.69
C GLU A 34 3.51 -3.29 -9.47
N LEU A 35 4.15 -2.52 -8.59
CA LEU A 35 4.70 -3.01 -7.34
C LEU A 35 3.61 -3.62 -6.45
N VAL A 36 2.54 -2.88 -6.17
CA VAL A 36 1.44 -3.31 -5.30
C VAL A 36 0.73 -4.54 -5.88
N ASP A 37 0.43 -4.54 -7.18
CA ASP A 37 -0.22 -5.67 -7.87
C ASP A 37 0.64 -6.94 -7.90
N ARG A 38 1.97 -6.81 -7.73
CA ARG A 38 2.87 -7.96 -7.60
C ARG A 38 2.78 -8.61 -6.22
N PHE A 39 2.65 -7.79 -5.17
CA PHE A 39 2.50 -8.23 -3.78
C PHE A 39 1.10 -8.79 -3.50
N ALA A 40 0.06 -8.15 -4.03
CA ALA A 40 -1.31 -8.59 -3.83
C ALA A 40 -1.59 -9.93 -4.53
N VAL A 41 -2.32 -10.80 -3.84
CA VAL A 41 -2.85 -12.07 -4.36
C VAL A 41 -4.37 -12.13 -4.29
N THR A 42 -4.96 -11.32 -3.42
CA THR A 42 -6.40 -11.14 -3.28
C THR A 42 -6.89 -9.99 -4.16
N PRO A 43 -8.16 -10.01 -4.60
CA PRO A 43 -8.75 -8.87 -5.28
C PRO A 43 -9.02 -7.72 -4.30
N PHE A 44 -8.98 -6.48 -4.79
CA PHE A 44 -9.39 -5.32 -4.00
C PHE A 44 -10.91 -5.28 -3.79
N ILE A 45 -11.67 -5.65 -4.83
CA ILE A 45 -13.13 -5.83 -4.77
C ILE A 45 -13.46 -7.29 -5.09
N GLU A 46 -14.16 -7.95 -4.18
CA GLU A 46 -14.68 -9.30 -4.39
C GLU A 46 -15.64 -9.35 -5.60
N LYS A 47 -15.62 -10.46 -6.34
CA LYS A 47 -16.39 -10.61 -7.59
C LYS A 47 -17.89 -10.33 -7.38
N ASP A 48 -18.47 -10.88 -6.32
CA ASP A 48 -19.89 -10.70 -6.01
C ASP A 48 -20.25 -9.23 -5.75
N LYS A 49 -19.35 -8.47 -5.12
CA LYS A 49 -19.52 -7.01 -4.92
C LYS A 49 -19.36 -6.25 -6.23
N LEU A 50 -18.42 -6.64 -7.08
CA LEU A 50 -18.23 -6.05 -8.40
C LEU A 50 -19.48 -6.22 -9.27
N GLU A 51 -20.07 -7.42 -9.26
CA GLU A 51 -21.34 -7.70 -9.94
C GLU A 51 -22.49 -6.85 -9.40
N GLN A 52 -22.63 -6.77 -8.08
CA GLN A 52 -23.65 -5.91 -7.45
C GLN A 52 -23.49 -4.42 -7.79
N ILE A 53 -22.26 -3.92 -7.87
CA ILE A 53 -21.99 -2.53 -8.29
C ILE A 53 -22.44 -2.34 -9.73
N LYS A 54 -22.01 -3.23 -10.63
CA LYS A 54 -22.34 -3.18 -12.06
C LYS A 54 -23.85 -3.27 -12.31
N GLU A 55 -24.56 -4.11 -11.56
CA GLU A 55 -26.03 -4.19 -11.63
C GLU A 55 -26.72 -2.89 -11.20
N LYS A 56 -26.17 -2.20 -10.19
CA LYS A 56 -26.76 -0.97 -9.65
C LYS A 56 -26.43 0.27 -10.47
N THR A 57 -25.20 0.39 -10.99
CA THR A 57 -24.70 1.61 -11.64
C THR A 57 -24.64 1.48 -13.17
N GLY A 58 -24.73 0.26 -13.71
CA GLY A 58 -24.57 -0.03 -15.12
C GLY A 58 -23.13 -0.04 -15.63
N VAL A 59 -22.14 0.25 -14.78
CA VAL A 59 -20.71 0.34 -15.13
C VAL A 59 -19.82 -0.32 -14.08
N GLU A 60 -18.66 -0.81 -14.51
CA GLU A 60 -17.62 -1.26 -13.57
C GLU A 60 -16.88 -0.06 -12.97
N PRO A 61 -16.44 -0.13 -11.70
CA PRO A 61 -15.61 0.91 -11.10
C PRO A 61 -14.23 0.93 -11.77
N ASP A 62 -13.63 2.12 -11.83
CA ASP A 62 -12.27 2.30 -12.37
C ASP A 62 -11.18 1.77 -11.44
N ILE A 63 -11.47 1.62 -10.14
CA ILE A 63 -10.56 1.02 -9.15
C ILE A 63 -10.90 -0.46 -8.98
N LEU A 64 -10.07 -1.34 -9.54
CA LEU A 64 -10.31 -2.80 -9.54
C LEU A 64 -9.25 -3.57 -8.76
N THR A 65 -8.00 -3.13 -8.78
CA THR A 65 -6.88 -3.78 -8.07
C THR A 65 -6.39 -2.97 -6.88
N TRP A 66 -5.62 -3.61 -6.00
CA TRP A 66 -4.92 -2.89 -4.93
C TRP A 66 -3.98 -1.83 -5.52
N GLY A 67 -3.31 -2.13 -6.64
CA GLY A 67 -2.49 -1.16 -7.35
C GLY A 67 -3.28 0.05 -7.87
N ASP A 68 -4.52 -0.12 -8.37
CA ASP A 68 -5.40 1.01 -8.71
C ASP A 68 -5.69 1.88 -7.49
N TYR A 69 -6.07 1.24 -6.38
CA TYR A 69 -6.41 1.94 -5.16
C TYR A 69 -5.22 2.76 -4.64
N PHE A 70 -4.05 2.14 -4.50
CA PHE A 70 -2.84 2.82 -4.05
C PHE A 70 -2.42 3.95 -5.01
N GLN A 71 -2.50 3.73 -6.32
CA GLN A 71 -2.16 4.74 -7.30
C GLN A 71 -3.08 5.98 -7.17
N THR A 72 -4.39 5.75 -7.08
CA THR A 72 -5.39 6.83 -7.00
C THR A 72 -5.33 7.56 -5.66
N GLU A 73 -5.21 6.84 -4.54
CA GLU A 73 -5.13 7.41 -3.20
C GLU A 73 -3.88 8.30 -3.05
N ILE A 74 -2.71 7.80 -3.45
CA ILE A 74 -1.45 8.53 -3.30
C ILE A 74 -1.41 9.76 -4.20
N ALA A 75 -1.90 9.65 -5.44
CA ALA A 75 -2.02 10.81 -6.31
C ALA A 75 -2.93 11.86 -5.68
N SER A 76 -4.14 11.48 -5.26
CA SER A 76 -5.15 12.40 -4.73
C SER A 76 -4.70 13.12 -3.46
N ARG A 77 -4.01 12.41 -2.56
CA ARG A 77 -3.59 12.94 -1.26
C ARG A 77 -2.29 13.71 -1.29
N TYR A 78 -1.37 13.38 -2.20
CA TYR A 78 0.01 13.88 -2.16
C TYR A 78 0.47 14.60 -3.43
N PHE A 79 -0.40 14.90 -4.39
CA PHE A 79 0.00 15.60 -5.62
C PHE A 79 0.69 16.96 -5.38
N GLU A 80 0.41 17.66 -4.29
CA GLU A 80 1.04 18.94 -3.97
C GLU A 80 2.47 18.81 -3.43
N LYS A 81 2.87 17.61 -3.00
CA LYS A 81 4.22 17.35 -2.49
C LYS A 81 5.28 17.52 -3.57
N SER A 82 6.50 17.85 -3.18
CA SER A 82 7.63 17.87 -4.11
C SER A 82 7.88 16.49 -4.73
N GLU A 83 8.54 16.42 -5.89
CA GLU A 83 8.94 15.14 -6.52
C GLU A 83 9.71 14.24 -5.54
N PHE A 84 10.59 14.84 -4.75
CA PHE A 84 11.40 14.14 -3.75
C PHE A 84 10.55 13.55 -2.63
N GLU A 85 9.68 14.34 -2.01
CA GLU A 85 8.78 13.86 -0.96
C GLU A 85 7.79 12.82 -1.49
N PHE A 86 7.28 13.04 -2.71
CA PHE A 86 6.38 12.11 -3.37
C PHE A 86 7.04 10.75 -3.55
N LYS A 87 8.28 10.73 -4.06
CA LYS A 87 9.05 9.49 -4.20
C LYS A 87 9.28 8.81 -2.86
N LYS A 88 9.59 9.57 -1.80
CA LYS A 88 9.79 9.02 -0.45
C LYS A 88 8.52 8.31 0.07
N ILE A 89 7.33 8.85 -0.19
CA ILE A 89 6.06 8.21 0.18
C ILE A 89 5.91 6.85 -0.52
N LEU A 90 6.27 6.77 -1.80
CA LEU A 90 6.21 5.51 -2.55
C LEU A 90 7.23 4.48 -2.04
N GLU A 91 8.43 4.94 -1.67
CA GLU A 91 9.45 4.10 -1.06
C GLU A 91 9.00 3.61 0.33
N THR A 92 8.30 4.43 1.11
CA THR A 92 7.66 3.99 2.37
C THR A 92 6.63 2.89 2.13
N ILE A 93 5.77 3.01 1.12
CA ILE A 93 4.81 1.94 0.80
C ILE A 93 5.54 0.64 0.44
N ARG A 94 6.60 0.71 -0.37
CA ARG A 94 7.41 -0.48 -0.70
C ARG A 94 8.02 -1.10 0.56
N PHE A 95 8.55 -0.26 1.45
CA PHE A 95 9.10 -0.68 2.72
C PHE A 95 8.05 -1.40 3.56
N ASP A 96 6.86 -0.82 3.71
CA ASP A 96 5.75 -1.38 4.49
C ASP A 96 5.27 -2.72 3.94
N LEU A 97 5.15 -2.87 2.62
CA LEU A 97 4.77 -4.15 2.00
C LEU A 97 5.78 -5.26 2.29
N ILE A 98 7.08 -4.93 2.24
CA ILE A 98 8.15 -5.90 2.55
C ILE A 98 8.17 -6.19 4.06
N SER A 99 8.06 -5.17 4.91
CA SER A 99 7.97 -5.30 6.36
C SER A 99 6.80 -6.19 6.78
N ALA A 100 5.61 -5.95 6.23
CA ALA A 100 4.42 -6.76 6.47
C ALA A 100 4.69 -8.23 6.14
N HIS A 101 5.33 -8.54 4.99
CA HIS A 101 5.75 -9.90 4.69
C HIS A 101 6.72 -10.43 5.75
N LEU A 102 7.80 -9.73 6.06
CA LEU A 102 8.87 -10.20 6.95
C LEU A 102 8.40 -10.42 8.39
N ILE A 103 7.51 -9.57 8.89
CA ILE A 103 7.00 -9.62 10.26
C ILE A 103 6.02 -10.78 10.44
N PHE A 104 5.04 -10.92 9.53
CA PHE A 104 3.89 -11.79 9.75
C PHE A 104 3.99 -13.17 9.08
N SER A 105 4.89 -13.35 8.10
CA SER A 105 5.04 -14.65 7.43
C SER A 105 5.43 -15.76 8.41
N GLY A 106 4.65 -16.84 8.43
CA GLY A 106 4.87 -17.99 9.32
C GLY A 106 4.56 -17.72 10.81
N LYS A 107 3.99 -16.56 11.15
CA LYS A 107 3.55 -16.28 12.51
C LYS A 107 2.16 -16.89 12.77
N PRO A 108 1.93 -17.41 13.98
CA PRO A 108 0.63 -17.98 14.36
C PRO A 108 -0.44 -16.89 14.55
N GLU A 109 -1.71 -17.29 14.47
CA GLU A 109 -2.87 -16.39 14.57
C GLU A 109 -2.88 -15.57 15.87
N TYR A 110 -2.54 -16.17 17.01
CA TYR A 110 -2.49 -15.47 18.30
C TYR A 110 -1.52 -14.27 18.31
N PHE A 111 -0.47 -14.29 17.48
CA PHE A 111 0.45 -13.16 17.34
C PHE A 111 -0.27 -11.99 16.66
N GLN A 112 -1.02 -12.27 15.60
CA GLN A 112 -1.81 -11.28 14.88
C GLN A 112 -2.90 -10.67 15.78
N ASP A 113 -3.58 -11.51 16.57
CA ASP A 113 -4.59 -11.05 17.52
C ASP A 113 -4.01 -10.16 18.62
N SER A 114 -2.79 -10.46 19.08
CA SER A 114 -2.08 -9.59 20.02
C SER A 114 -1.81 -8.21 19.44
N ILE A 115 -1.43 -8.12 18.16
CA ILE A 115 -1.20 -6.83 17.49
C ILE A 115 -2.50 -6.03 17.41
N ARG A 116 -3.61 -6.67 16.97
CA ARG A 116 -4.93 -6.02 16.94
C ARG A 116 -5.35 -5.53 18.32
N GLY A 117 -5.12 -6.33 19.36
CA GLY A 117 -5.43 -5.96 20.74
C GLY A 117 -4.64 -4.73 21.22
N GLN A 118 -3.34 -4.70 20.96
CA GLN A 118 -2.48 -3.56 21.30
C GLN A 118 -2.90 -2.29 20.57
N ALA A 119 -3.10 -2.37 19.26
CA ALA A 119 -3.50 -1.23 18.46
C ALA A 119 -4.89 -0.70 18.83
N LEU A 120 -5.84 -1.57 19.18
CA LEU A 120 -7.14 -1.17 19.70
C LEU A 120 -7.02 -0.36 21.00
N ILE A 121 -6.13 -0.77 21.90
CA ILE A 121 -5.84 -0.03 23.13
C ILE A 121 -5.25 1.34 22.79
N SER A 122 -4.23 1.40 21.94
CA SER A 122 -3.61 2.67 21.55
C SER A 122 -4.58 3.62 20.82
N LYS A 123 -5.46 3.10 19.95
CA LYS A 123 -6.52 3.86 19.28
C LYS A 123 -7.58 4.41 20.24
N SER A 124 -7.70 3.86 21.46
CA SER A 124 -8.62 4.37 22.48
C SER A 124 -8.05 5.57 23.26
N ILE A 125 -6.75 5.84 23.11
CA ILE A 125 -6.07 6.99 23.68
C ILE A 125 -6.21 8.17 22.71
N ASP A 126 -6.46 9.37 23.25
CA ASP A 126 -6.46 10.59 22.43
C ASP A 126 -5.06 10.78 21.81
N SER A 127 -5.04 10.95 20.48
CA SER A 127 -3.81 11.02 19.68
C SER A 127 -2.80 12.09 20.13
N THR A 128 -3.24 13.11 20.86
CA THR A 128 -2.34 14.13 21.44
C THR A 128 -1.47 13.59 22.58
N PHE A 129 -1.81 12.42 23.13
CA PHE A 129 -1.07 11.75 24.21
C PHE A 129 -0.40 10.45 23.78
N TRP A 130 -0.37 10.14 22.48
CA TRP A 130 0.30 8.93 22.00
C TRP A 130 1.79 8.94 22.34
N THR A 131 2.23 7.81 22.86
CA THR A 131 3.65 7.49 23.00
C THR A 131 4.18 6.90 21.69
N LEU A 132 5.50 6.75 21.59
CA LEU A 132 6.10 6.03 20.46
C LEU A 132 5.63 4.57 20.37
N GLU A 133 5.34 3.95 21.50
CA GLU A 133 4.79 2.58 21.55
C GLU A 133 3.36 2.53 20.97
N ASP A 134 2.56 3.58 21.20
CA ASP A 134 1.22 3.69 20.62
C ASP A 134 1.25 3.87 19.10
N GLU A 135 2.15 4.74 18.62
CA GLU A 135 2.37 4.92 17.18
C GLU A 135 2.85 3.62 16.53
N GLU A 136 3.78 2.92 17.17
CA GLU A 136 4.29 1.63 16.68
C GLU A 136 3.19 0.57 16.66
N ALA A 137 2.38 0.45 17.70
CA ALA A 137 1.28 -0.52 17.75
C ALA A 137 0.26 -0.29 16.62
N ILE A 138 -0.13 0.97 16.39
CA ILE A 138 -1.06 1.34 15.32
C ILE A 138 -0.45 1.10 13.94
N HIS A 139 0.83 1.44 13.75
CA HIS A 139 1.51 1.18 12.50
C HIS A 139 1.62 -0.33 12.23
N LEU A 140 1.96 -1.12 13.25
CA LEU A 140 2.07 -2.57 13.13
C LEU A 140 0.72 -3.23 12.77
N GLU A 141 -0.39 -2.70 13.26
CA GLU A 141 -1.73 -3.10 12.81
C GLU A 141 -1.98 -2.73 11.36
N THR A 142 -1.54 -1.55 10.90
CA THR A 142 -1.63 -1.17 9.48
C THR A 142 -0.87 -2.17 8.59
N LEU A 143 0.32 -2.59 9.02
CA LEU A 143 1.11 -3.62 8.32
C LEU A 143 0.39 -4.99 8.34
N LEU A 144 -0.28 -5.32 9.45
CA LEU A 144 -1.08 -6.54 9.55
C LEU A 144 -2.29 -6.50 8.60
N GLU A 145 -2.95 -5.35 8.48
CA GLU A 145 -4.04 -5.14 7.53
C GLU A 145 -3.56 -5.32 6.09
N TYR A 146 -2.41 -4.74 5.70
CA TYR A 146 -1.82 -5.01 4.39
C TYR A 146 -1.53 -6.50 4.20
N TYR A 147 -0.90 -7.14 5.19
CA TYR A 147 -0.55 -8.55 5.11
C TYR A 147 -1.77 -9.45 4.88
N THR A 148 -2.85 -9.21 5.64
CA THR A 148 -4.06 -10.02 5.62
C THR A 148 -4.97 -9.70 4.44
N GLN A 149 -5.27 -8.43 4.20
CA GLN A 149 -6.21 -8.02 3.16
C GLN A 149 -5.66 -8.26 1.75
N MET A 150 -4.35 -8.06 1.54
CA MET A 150 -3.71 -8.26 0.23
C MET A 150 -3.15 -9.67 0.04
N GLY A 151 -3.13 -10.51 1.10
CA GLY A 151 -2.57 -11.86 1.10
C GLY A 151 -1.05 -11.92 0.83
N ILE A 152 -0.31 -10.94 1.34
CA ILE A 152 1.13 -10.75 1.05
C ILE A 152 1.97 -12.01 1.35
N GLY A 153 1.60 -12.79 2.38
CA GLY A 153 2.33 -13.99 2.77
C GLY A 153 2.19 -15.20 1.84
N GLU A 154 1.30 -15.16 0.84
CA GLU A 154 1.09 -16.28 -0.08
C GLU A 154 2.20 -16.40 -1.14
N LYS A 155 2.92 -15.31 -1.42
CA LYS A 155 4.04 -15.29 -2.36
C LYS A 155 5.34 -14.94 -1.66
N PRO A 156 6.45 -15.63 -1.94
CA PRO A 156 7.73 -15.28 -1.36
C PRO A 156 8.25 -13.95 -1.92
N LEU A 157 8.92 -13.17 -1.06
CA LEU A 157 9.71 -12.01 -1.50
C LEU A 157 10.76 -12.41 -2.53
N THR A 158 10.93 -11.58 -3.56
CA THR A 158 12.01 -11.75 -4.53
C THR A 158 13.36 -11.39 -3.92
N ILE A 159 14.45 -11.87 -4.52
CA ILE A 159 15.81 -11.50 -4.11
C ILE A 159 16.02 -9.98 -4.19
N SER A 160 15.48 -9.33 -5.23
CA SER A 160 15.55 -7.88 -5.42
C SER A 160 14.87 -7.10 -4.29
N ASP A 161 13.72 -7.59 -3.78
CA ASP A 161 13.03 -6.94 -2.66
C ASP A 161 13.85 -7.03 -1.37
N ARG A 162 14.45 -8.20 -1.11
CA ARG A 162 15.29 -8.41 0.07
C ARG A 162 16.52 -7.51 0.04
N ILE A 163 17.23 -7.47 -1.09
CA ILE A 163 18.41 -6.59 -1.28
C ILE A 163 18.03 -5.12 -1.08
N TRP A 164 16.91 -4.69 -1.68
CA TRP A 164 16.44 -3.31 -1.54
C TRP A 164 16.04 -2.97 -0.10
N TYR A 165 15.44 -3.91 0.63
CA TYR A 165 15.07 -3.69 2.02
C TYR A 165 16.29 -3.64 2.95
N GLU A 166 17.26 -4.55 2.75
CA GLU A 166 18.49 -4.63 3.53
C GLU A 166 19.39 -3.40 3.36
N SER A 167 19.29 -2.66 2.25
CA SER A 167 20.08 -1.43 2.07
C SER A 167 19.76 -0.36 3.12
N PHE A 168 18.55 -0.33 3.67
CA PHE A 168 18.18 0.59 4.75
C PHE A 168 18.83 0.22 6.09
N GLU A 169 19.17 -1.06 6.32
CA GLU A 169 19.94 -1.47 7.49
C GLU A 169 21.42 -1.13 7.35
N LEU A 170 21.96 -1.23 6.14
CA LEU A 170 23.36 -0.88 5.85
C LEU A 170 23.59 0.63 5.98
N GLU A 171 22.64 1.45 5.56
CA GLU A 171 22.70 2.91 5.76
C GLU A 171 22.69 3.29 7.25
N LYS A 172 21.94 2.57 8.09
CA LYS A 172 21.96 2.79 9.55
C LYS A 172 23.29 2.43 10.21
N LYS A 173 24.04 1.44 9.69
CA LYS A 173 25.34 1.03 10.24
C LYS A 173 26.52 1.92 9.80
N ALA A 174 26.31 2.74 8.79
CA ALA A 174 27.34 3.64 8.24
C ALA A 174 27.31 5.07 8.84
N VAL A 175 26.42 5.31 9.81
CA VAL A 175 26.27 6.59 10.54
C VAL A 175 26.74 6.45 11.98
#